data_AF-A0A9D4UVI9-F1
#
_entry.id   AF-A0A9D4UVI9-F1
#
_cell.length_a   1.000
_cell.length_b   1.000
_cell.length_c   1.000
_cell.angle_alpha   90.00
_cell.angle_beta   90.00
_cell.angle_gamma   90.00
#
_symmetry.space_group_name_H-M   'P 1'
#
loop_
_entity.id
_entity.type
_entity.pdbx_description
1 polymer ?
#
loop_
_entity_poly.entity_id
_entity_poly.type
_entity_poly.pdbx_seq_one_letter_code
_entity_poly.pdbx_strand_id
1 'polypeptide(L)'
;MQASSIVAGEDMGFGDLGVCDQLVKACLALGWKEPTPIQTEAIPLALAGKDIIGLAQTGSGKTAAFVIPILQVLLEKSHPFFASVLSPTRELAIQIGQQFEAMGSGIGLKCAVVVGGVDVMSEMIALGKGPHIVVGTPGRFAFHLANTKGFNLRSLKFLVLDEADRLLDLDFEKEMDEILKAIPRERQTLLYSATMTSKVAKLQRACLRNPAKVEVSTKLCTVDTLRQEYLFIPFEKKDSCLAFLLHELAGNVTMVFTKTCKATRRLHLVLRCLGLKAVPISGKMTQPKRLAALNKFKSGDRDILICTDVASRGLDIPSVDLVINYDIPVSSKDYVHRVGRTARAGRSGRAISIITQYDLEYFLRIEAAIGKKLPGFKADMDDLDVYQSSVSEAQRLAVRHMHEHDHDDKYAGRRKGFSGYNGETRGDY
;
A
#
# COMPACT_ATOMS: atom_id res chain seq x y z
N MET A 1 -18.70 -25.88 -36.66
CA MET A 1 -18.23 -24.50 -36.46
C MET A 1 -16.91 -24.59 -35.72
N GLN A 2 -15.84 -24.13 -36.37
CA GLN A 2 -14.47 -24.26 -35.89
C GLN A 2 -14.25 -23.45 -34.61
N ALA A 3 -13.65 -24.10 -33.61
CA ALA A 3 -13.03 -23.44 -32.49
C ALA A 3 -11.73 -22.79 -32.98
N SER A 4 -11.67 -21.47 -32.94
CA SER A 4 -10.47 -20.70 -33.23
C SER A 4 -9.50 -20.82 -32.06
N SER A 5 -8.43 -21.58 -32.30
CA SER A 5 -7.23 -21.65 -31.48
C SER A 5 -6.55 -20.28 -31.42
N ILE A 6 -6.38 -19.74 -30.21
CA ILE A 6 -5.57 -18.54 -29.97
C ILE A 6 -4.10 -18.95 -30.16
N VAL A 7 -3.46 -18.35 -31.15
CA VAL A 7 -2.03 -18.48 -31.46
C VAL A 7 -1.24 -17.76 -30.36
N ALA A 8 -0.29 -18.46 -29.75
CA ALA A 8 0.71 -17.87 -28.88
C ALA A 8 1.87 -17.33 -29.72
N GLY A 9 2.29 -16.08 -29.48
CA GLY A 9 3.62 -15.59 -29.82
C GLY A 9 3.74 -14.45 -30.85
N GLU A 10 3.05 -13.33 -30.64
CA GLU A 10 3.55 -12.02 -31.10
C GLU A 10 3.66 -11.12 -29.86
N ASP A 11 4.81 -10.47 -29.67
CA ASP A 11 5.07 -9.54 -28.56
C ASP A 11 4.12 -8.33 -28.68
N MET A 12 2.95 -8.40 -28.03
CA MET A 12 1.93 -7.37 -28.07
C MET A 12 2.41 -6.13 -27.31
N GLY A 13 2.52 -5.00 -28.00
CA GLY A 13 2.89 -3.71 -27.42
C GLY A 13 1.67 -2.92 -26.94
N PHE A 14 1.92 -1.80 -26.25
CA PHE A 14 0.85 -0.88 -25.84
C PHE A 14 0.10 -0.26 -27.04
N GLY A 15 0.77 -0.09 -28.18
CA GLY A 15 0.14 0.41 -29.41
C GLY A 15 -0.98 -0.51 -29.91
N ASP A 16 -0.82 -1.83 -29.77
CA ASP A 16 -1.82 -2.82 -30.18
C ASP A 16 -3.10 -2.76 -29.33
N LEU A 17 -3.02 -2.14 -28.15
CA LEU A 17 -4.17 -1.89 -27.26
C LEU A 17 -4.96 -0.63 -27.65
N GLY A 18 -4.57 0.06 -28.74
CA GLY A 18 -5.16 1.31 -29.18
C GLY A 18 -4.61 2.55 -28.45
N VAL A 19 -3.44 2.44 -27.80
CA VAL A 19 -2.77 3.56 -27.14
C VAL A 19 -2.00 4.39 -28.16
N CYS A 20 -2.13 5.72 -28.10
CA CYS A 20 -1.49 6.63 -29.05
C CYS A 20 0.03 6.68 -28.89
N ASP A 21 0.75 6.97 -29.97
CA ASP A 21 2.22 6.95 -30.04
C ASP A 21 2.90 7.79 -28.94
N GLN A 22 2.30 8.92 -28.56
CA GLN A 22 2.85 9.78 -27.51
C GLN A 22 2.85 9.08 -26.15
N LEU A 23 1.78 8.36 -25.82
CA LEU A 23 1.69 7.60 -24.58
C LEU A 23 2.48 6.29 -24.65
N VAL A 24 2.58 5.65 -25.82
CA VAL A 24 3.47 4.49 -26.04
C VAL A 24 4.93 4.88 -25.77
N LYS A 25 5.39 6.03 -26.27
CA LYS A 25 6.73 6.56 -25.97
C LYS A 25 6.94 6.81 -24.47
N ALA A 26 5.93 7.34 -23.79
CA ALA A 26 5.98 7.54 -22.34
C ALA A 26 6.08 6.20 -21.59
N CYS A 27 5.32 5.18 -22.00
CA CYS A 27 5.41 3.83 -21.43
C CYS A 27 6.83 3.26 -21.57
N LEU A 28 7.42 3.35 -22.76
CA LEU A 28 8.79 2.88 -23.01
C LEU A 28 9.84 3.63 -22.17
N ALA A 29 9.71 4.96 -22.03
CA ALA A 29 10.61 5.77 -21.21
C ALA A 29 10.54 5.39 -19.72
N LEU A 30 9.39 4.92 -19.25
CA LEU A 30 9.18 4.40 -17.89
C LEU A 30 9.58 2.93 -17.74
N GLY A 31 10.08 2.30 -18.81
CA GLY A 31 10.50 0.90 -18.83
C GLY A 31 9.35 -0.10 -18.98
N TRP A 32 8.14 0.34 -19.35
CA TRP A 32 7.00 -0.52 -19.62
C TRP A 32 7.04 -0.97 -21.08
N LYS A 33 7.68 -2.12 -21.31
CA LYS A 33 7.84 -2.70 -22.65
C LYS A 33 6.60 -3.42 -23.12
N GLU A 34 6.06 -4.29 -22.26
CA GLU A 34 4.91 -5.15 -22.55
C GLU A 34 3.78 -4.88 -21.56
N PRO A 35 2.52 -4.86 -22.04
CA PRO A 35 1.36 -4.74 -21.17
C PRO A 35 1.16 -6.01 -20.34
N THR A 36 0.82 -5.84 -19.06
CA THR A 36 0.45 -6.96 -18.20
C THR A 36 -0.93 -7.50 -18.57
N PRO A 37 -1.33 -8.72 -18.16
CA PRO A 37 -2.63 -9.28 -18.54
C PRO A 37 -3.83 -8.39 -18.16
N ILE A 38 -3.77 -7.72 -17.00
CA ILE A 38 -4.83 -6.79 -16.57
C ILE A 38 -4.86 -5.53 -17.45
N GLN A 39 -3.71 -5.09 -17.98
CA GLN A 39 -3.62 -3.96 -18.90
C GLN A 39 -4.16 -4.33 -20.29
N THR A 40 -3.76 -5.49 -20.81
CA THR A 40 -4.21 -6.02 -22.10
C THR A 40 -5.74 -6.12 -22.19
N GLU A 41 -6.38 -6.57 -21.11
CA GLU A 41 -7.84 -6.69 -21.09
C GLU A 41 -8.55 -5.36 -20.74
N ALA A 42 -8.05 -4.59 -19.77
CA ALA A 42 -8.76 -3.42 -19.27
C ALA A 42 -8.59 -2.17 -20.13
N ILE A 43 -7.41 -1.94 -20.72
CA ILE A 43 -7.12 -0.70 -21.46
C ILE A 43 -8.07 -0.53 -22.67
N PRO A 44 -8.24 -1.52 -23.57
CA PRO A 44 -9.12 -1.35 -24.73
C PRO A 44 -10.58 -1.09 -24.33
N LEU A 45 -11.06 -1.76 -23.27
CA LEU A 45 -12.42 -1.58 -22.75
C LEU A 45 -12.61 -0.19 -22.14
N ALA A 46 -11.60 0.31 -21.41
CA ALA A 46 -11.62 1.64 -20.84
C ALA A 46 -11.56 2.73 -21.95
N LEU A 47 -10.75 2.54 -22.99
CA LEU A 47 -10.70 3.44 -24.15
C LEU A 47 -12.03 3.47 -24.93
N ALA A 48 -12.77 2.37 -24.94
CA ALA A 48 -14.12 2.31 -25.50
C ALA A 48 -15.19 2.99 -24.63
N GLY A 49 -14.80 3.65 -23.52
CA GLY A 49 -15.71 4.40 -22.64
C GLY A 49 -16.51 3.53 -21.67
N LYS A 50 -16.19 2.23 -21.53
CA LYS A 50 -16.89 1.36 -20.58
C LYS A 50 -16.41 1.60 -19.15
N ASP A 51 -17.35 1.53 -18.21
CA ASP A 51 -17.03 1.36 -16.81
C ASP A 51 -16.30 0.03 -16.59
N ILE A 52 -15.29 0.01 -15.71
CA ILE A 52 -14.43 -1.17 -15.50
C ILE A 52 -14.49 -1.61 -14.05
N ILE A 53 -14.62 -2.91 -13.83
CA ILE A 53 -14.25 -3.56 -12.58
C ILE A 53 -13.07 -4.51 -12.81
N GLY A 54 -11.89 -4.06 -12.41
CA GLY A 54 -10.63 -4.78 -12.56
C GLY A 54 -10.24 -5.51 -11.28
N LEU A 55 -10.19 -6.84 -11.34
CA LEU A 55 -9.79 -7.72 -10.25
C LEU A 55 -8.43 -8.34 -10.56
N ALA A 56 -7.41 -7.87 -9.85
CA ALA A 56 -6.06 -8.42 -9.96
C ALA A 56 -5.25 -8.14 -8.68
N GLN A 57 -4.23 -8.96 -8.43
CA GLN A 57 -3.34 -8.81 -7.28
C GLN A 57 -2.53 -7.50 -7.28
N THR A 58 -1.96 -7.11 -6.13
CA THR A 58 -1.01 -5.99 -6.06
C THR A 58 0.21 -6.25 -6.95
N GLY A 59 0.73 -5.23 -7.63
CA GLY A 59 1.90 -5.37 -8.51
C GLY A 59 1.57 -5.93 -9.91
N SER A 60 0.31 -6.22 -10.21
CA SER A 60 -0.14 -6.66 -11.54
C SER A 60 -0.18 -5.54 -12.60
N GLY A 61 0.12 -4.29 -12.23
CA GLY A 61 0.10 -3.16 -13.18
C GLY A 61 -1.24 -2.41 -13.29
N LYS A 62 -2.16 -2.58 -12.32
CA LYS A 62 -3.47 -1.89 -12.27
C LYS A 62 -3.39 -0.37 -12.41
N THR A 63 -2.36 0.25 -11.83
CA THR A 63 -2.18 1.71 -11.89
C THR A 63 -2.08 2.21 -13.33
N ALA A 64 -1.22 1.60 -14.14
CA ALA A 64 -1.11 1.96 -15.56
C ALA A 64 -2.40 1.68 -16.33
N ALA A 65 -3.15 0.61 -15.96
CA ALA A 65 -4.40 0.23 -16.61
C ALA A 65 -5.50 1.31 -16.51
N PHE A 66 -5.47 2.20 -15.51
CA PHE A 66 -6.35 3.37 -15.47
C PHE A 66 -5.67 4.69 -15.85
N VAL A 67 -4.36 4.84 -15.61
CA VAL A 67 -3.64 6.08 -15.98
C VAL A 67 -3.64 6.27 -17.49
N ILE A 68 -3.33 5.22 -18.26
CA ILE A 68 -3.24 5.27 -19.73
C ILE A 68 -4.54 5.77 -20.38
N PRO A 69 -5.72 5.14 -20.15
CA PRO A 69 -6.95 5.58 -20.79
C PRO A 69 -7.36 6.99 -20.36
N ILE A 70 -7.11 7.39 -19.11
CA ILE A 70 -7.42 8.75 -18.64
C ILE A 70 -6.58 9.79 -19.40
N LEU A 71 -5.27 9.55 -19.54
CA LEU A 71 -4.39 10.47 -20.27
C LEU A 71 -4.70 10.52 -21.76
N GLN A 72 -5.11 9.41 -22.36
CA GLN A 72 -5.50 9.37 -23.77
C GLN A 72 -6.71 10.28 -24.06
N VAL A 73 -7.75 10.24 -23.22
CA VAL A 73 -8.91 11.13 -23.40
C VAL A 73 -8.56 12.57 -23.03
N LEU A 74 -7.68 12.78 -22.05
CA LEU A 74 -7.23 14.12 -21.65
C LEU A 74 -6.45 14.83 -22.78
N LEU A 75 -5.69 14.08 -23.59
CA LEU A 75 -5.00 14.59 -24.77
C LEU A 75 -5.95 15.20 -25.81
N GLU A 76 -7.15 14.63 -25.94
CA GLU A 76 -8.18 15.15 -26.85
C GLU A 76 -8.92 16.35 -26.26
N LYS A 77 -9.28 16.26 -24.96
CA LYS A 77 -10.11 17.26 -24.27
C LYS A 77 -9.57 17.51 -22.86
N SER A 78 -8.80 18.57 -22.72
CA SER A 78 -8.25 18.98 -21.43
C SER A 78 -9.11 20.04 -20.74
N HIS A 79 -9.41 19.81 -19.47
CA HIS A 79 -9.96 20.83 -18.57
C HIS A 79 -9.59 20.52 -17.12
N PRO A 80 -9.67 21.49 -16.19
CA PRO A 80 -9.47 21.24 -14.77
C PRO A 80 -10.42 20.17 -14.21
N PHE A 81 -9.95 19.45 -13.19
CA PHE A 81 -10.68 18.42 -12.45
C PHE A 81 -11.28 17.33 -13.36
N PHE A 82 -10.53 16.94 -14.39
CA PHE A 82 -10.90 15.93 -15.38
C PHE A 82 -11.07 14.53 -14.77
N ALA A 83 -10.17 14.14 -13.86
CA ALA A 83 -10.22 12.85 -13.18
C ALA A 83 -9.97 12.98 -11.68
N SER A 84 -10.61 12.10 -10.90
CA SER A 84 -10.44 11.97 -9.46
C SER A 84 -10.11 10.54 -9.13
N VAL A 85 -9.05 10.33 -8.35
CA VAL A 85 -8.60 9.00 -7.92
C VAL A 85 -8.63 8.90 -6.41
N LEU A 86 -9.44 7.99 -5.90
CA LEU A 86 -9.55 7.70 -4.48
C LEU A 86 -8.72 6.46 -4.14
N SER A 87 -7.89 6.58 -3.13
CA SER A 87 -6.97 5.54 -2.67
C SER A 87 -6.98 5.45 -1.14
N PRO A 88 -6.88 4.24 -0.54
CA PRO A 88 -7.08 4.05 0.89
C PRO A 88 -5.98 4.63 1.77
N THR A 89 -4.77 4.84 1.23
CA THR A 89 -3.61 5.28 2.01
C THR A 89 -2.98 6.51 1.39
N ARG A 90 -2.37 7.35 2.23
CA ARG A 90 -1.74 8.60 1.79
C ARG A 90 -0.61 8.31 0.82
N GLU A 91 0.14 7.27 1.12
CA GLU A 91 1.34 6.90 0.42
C GLU A 91 0.99 6.32 -0.96
N LEU A 92 -0.05 5.49 -1.06
CA LEU A 92 -0.54 5.00 -2.35
C LEU A 92 -1.09 6.16 -3.20
N ALA A 93 -1.81 7.12 -2.60
CA ALA A 93 -2.25 8.33 -3.31
C ALA A 93 -1.06 9.14 -3.85
N ILE A 94 0.01 9.32 -3.07
CA ILE A 94 1.24 9.99 -3.53
C ILE A 94 1.88 9.21 -4.70
N GLN A 95 2.00 7.88 -4.59
CA GLN A 95 2.54 7.04 -5.66
C GLN A 95 1.72 7.18 -6.95
N ILE A 96 0.40 7.13 -6.86
CA ILE A 96 -0.48 7.30 -8.03
C ILE A 96 -0.30 8.69 -8.64
N GLY A 97 -0.19 9.75 -7.82
CA GLY A 97 0.11 11.10 -8.29
C GLY A 97 1.43 11.17 -9.07
N GLN A 98 2.49 10.55 -8.55
CA GLN A 98 3.79 10.46 -9.24
C GLN A 98 3.68 9.70 -10.56
N GLN A 99 2.87 8.65 -10.64
CA GLN A 99 2.64 7.91 -11.89
C GLN A 99 1.93 8.77 -12.95
N PHE A 100 0.93 9.55 -12.54
CA PHE A 100 0.31 10.53 -13.43
C PHE A 100 1.33 11.56 -13.91
N GLU A 101 2.11 12.17 -13.02
CA GLU A 101 3.12 13.17 -13.40
C GLU A 101 4.20 12.61 -14.33
N ALA A 102 4.70 11.40 -14.05
CA ALA A 102 5.72 10.76 -14.87
C ALA A 102 5.22 10.50 -16.29
N MET A 103 4.03 9.90 -16.41
CA MET A 103 3.37 9.61 -17.69
C MET A 103 2.92 10.87 -18.44
N GLY A 104 2.45 11.87 -17.70
CA GLY A 104 1.86 13.11 -18.24
C GLY A 104 2.86 14.25 -18.45
N SER A 105 4.13 14.05 -18.12
CA SER A 105 5.18 15.07 -18.19
C SER A 105 5.31 15.68 -19.59
N GLY A 106 5.22 14.86 -20.63
CA GLY A 106 5.28 15.29 -22.04
C GLY A 106 4.04 16.00 -22.58
N ILE A 107 2.95 16.08 -21.79
CA ILE A 107 1.66 16.66 -22.22
C ILE A 107 1.19 17.81 -21.33
N GLY A 108 2.05 18.31 -20.44
CA GLY A 108 1.71 19.41 -19.53
C GLY A 108 0.67 19.04 -18.48
N LEU A 109 0.62 17.77 -18.05
CA LEU A 109 -0.31 17.31 -17.03
C LEU A 109 -0.07 18.05 -15.70
N LYS A 110 -1.16 18.53 -15.09
CA LYS A 110 -1.17 19.03 -13.72
C LYS A 110 -1.89 18.04 -12.82
N CYS A 111 -1.19 17.50 -11.82
CA CYS A 111 -1.74 16.60 -10.82
C CYS A 111 -1.67 17.28 -9.44
N ALA A 112 -2.68 17.07 -8.61
CA ALA A 112 -2.65 17.45 -7.20
C ALA A 112 -2.95 16.23 -6.34
N VAL A 113 -2.20 16.08 -5.25
CA VAL A 113 -2.40 15.01 -4.27
C VAL A 113 -2.92 15.60 -2.97
N VAL A 114 -4.06 15.12 -2.49
CA VAL A 114 -4.72 15.58 -1.26
C VAL A 114 -4.83 14.45 -0.23
N VAL A 115 -4.00 14.51 0.80
CA VAL A 115 -3.87 13.46 1.80
C VAL A 115 -3.72 14.06 3.20
N GLY A 116 -4.23 13.37 4.22
CA GLY A 116 -4.14 13.92 5.58
C GLY A 116 -2.69 14.17 6.02
N GLY A 117 -2.49 14.98 7.05
CA GLY A 117 -1.18 15.19 7.69
C GLY A 117 -0.12 15.87 6.83
N VAL A 118 -0.50 16.34 5.65
CA VAL A 118 0.19 17.38 4.89
C VAL A 118 -0.43 18.73 5.26
N ASP A 119 0.28 19.82 4.99
CA ASP A 119 -0.25 21.17 5.22
C ASP A 119 -1.46 21.46 4.32
N VAL A 120 -2.57 21.87 4.95
CA VAL A 120 -3.85 22.12 4.25
C VAL A 120 -3.74 23.27 3.27
N MET A 121 -3.01 24.33 3.61
CA MET A 121 -2.89 25.51 2.75
C MET A 121 -2.16 25.17 1.46
N SER A 122 -1.10 24.37 1.53
CA SER A 122 -0.38 23.90 0.36
C SER A 122 -1.28 23.12 -0.62
N GLU A 123 -2.19 22.29 -0.10
CA GLU A 123 -3.15 21.54 -0.91
C GLU A 123 -4.24 22.45 -1.50
N MET A 124 -4.74 23.44 -0.73
CA MET A 124 -5.67 24.45 -1.23
C MET A 124 -5.07 25.26 -2.38
N ILE A 125 -3.80 25.66 -2.26
CA ILE A 125 -3.07 26.36 -3.32
C ILE A 125 -2.93 25.47 -4.56
N ALA A 126 -2.58 24.18 -4.38
CA ALA A 126 -2.46 23.23 -5.48
C ALA A 126 -3.81 23.03 -6.21
N LEU A 127 -4.91 22.89 -5.47
CA LEU A 127 -6.26 22.78 -6.04
C LEU A 127 -6.70 24.08 -6.76
N GLY A 128 -6.36 25.25 -6.21
CA GLY A 128 -6.66 26.55 -6.80
C GLY A 128 -6.02 26.78 -8.18
N LYS A 129 -4.94 26.04 -8.51
CA LYS A 129 -4.31 26.07 -9.83
C LYS A 129 -5.07 25.31 -10.92
N GLY A 130 -6.19 24.65 -10.57
CA GLY A 130 -7.02 23.88 -11.50
C GLY A 130 -6.28 22.67 -12.11
N PRO A 131 -5.78 21.73 -11.29
CA PRO A 131 -5.13 20.52 -11.79
C PRO A 131 -6.10 19.69 -12.65
N HIS A 132 -5.58 18.96 -13.64
CA HIS A 132 -6.39 18.02 -14.43
C HIS A 132 -6.77 16.80 -13.61
N ILE A 133 -5.85 16.30 -12.78
CA ILE A 133 -6.02 15.08 -11.97
C ILE A 133 -5.94 15.44 -10.50
N VAL A 134 -6.88 14.93 -9.70
CA VAL A 134 -6.82 15.02 -8.24
C VAL A 134 -6.79 13.61 -7.66
N VAL A 135 -5.73 13.28 -6.91
CA VAL A 135 -5.56 11.99 -6.26
C VAL A 135 -5.63 12.20 -4.75
N GLY A 136 -6.32 11.34 -4.01
CA GLY A 136 -6.38 11.53 -2.56
C GLY A 136 -7.00 10.41 -1.75
N THR A 137 -6.88 10.55 -0.43
CA THR A 137 -7.58 9.71 0.54
C THR A 137 -8.99 10.25 0.80
N PRO A 138 -10.02 9.39 0.97
CA PRO A 138 -11.41 9.83 1.08
C PRO A 138 -11.65 10.97 2.07
N GLY A 139 -11.16 10.86 3.31
CA GLY A 139 -11.39 11.91 4.32
C GLY A 139 -10.78 13.27 3.96
N ARG A 140 -9.56 13.30 3.42
CA ARG A 140 -8.95 14.58 3.00
C ARG A 140 -9.64 15.14 1.76
N PHE A 141 -10.03 14.26 0.85
CA PHE A 141 -10.73 14.61 -0.37
C PHE A 141 -12.10 15.25 -0.06
N ALA A 142 -12.90 14.61 0.79
CA ALA A 142 -14.18 15.12 1.28
C ALA A 142 -14.01 16.48 2.01
N PHE A 143 -12.97 16.59 2.84
CA PHE A 143 -12.63 17.87 3.48
C PHE A 143 -12.41 19.00 2.46
N HIS A 144 -11.63 18.78 1.40
CA HIS A 144 -11.39 19.81 0.40
C HIS A 144 -12.66 20.15 -0.39
N LEU A 145 -13.48 19.15 -0.75
CA LEU A 145 -14.77 19.39 -1.42
C LEU A 145 -15.68 20.33 -0.62
N ALA A 146 -15.68 20.20 0.71
CA ALA A 146 -16.50 21.03 1.58
C ALA A 146 -15.89 22.41 1.90
N ASN A 147 -14.55 22.50 2.00
CA ASN A 147 -13.88 23.66 2.60
C ASN A 147 -13.00 24.48 1.64
N THR A 148 -12.70 23.98 0.45
CA THR A 148 -11.78 24.66 -0.49
C THR A 148 -12.56 25.43 -1.54
N LYS A 149 -12.51 26.76 -1.47
CA LYS A 149 -13.14 27.64 -2.46
C LYS A 149 -12.60 27.34 -3.86
N GLY A 150 -13.49 27.22 -4.84
CA GLY A 150 -13.15 26.95 -6.24
C GLY A 150 -12.92 25.47 -6.57
N PHE A 151 -12.75 24.60 -5.57
CA PHE A 151 -12.66 23.16 -5.82
C PHE A 151 -14.06 22.54 -5.93
N ASN A 152 -14.39 22.00 -7.10
CA ASN A 152 -15.61 21.25 -7.33
C ASN A 152 -15.39 20.23 -8.45
N LEU A 153 -16.25 19.20 -8.50
CA LEU A 153 -16.10 18.10 -9.45
C LEU A 153 -17.24 18.03 -10.46
N ARG A 154 -17.94 19.14 -10.72
CA ARG A 154 -19.12 19.14 -11.61
C ARG A 154 -18.80 18.71 -13.04
N SER A 155 -17.57 18.96 -13.50
CA SER A 155 -17.06 18.60 -14.83
C SER A 155 -16.32 17.26 -14.87
N LEU A 156 -16.30 16.50 -13.78
CA LEU A 156 -15.53 15.25 -13.69
C LEU A 156 -15.91 14.25 -14.78
N LYS A 157 -14.92 13.76 -15.52
CA LYS A 157 -15.09 12.72 -16.55
C LYS A 157 -14.74 11.33 -16.06
N PHE A 158 -13.77 11.23 -15.16
CA PHE A 158 -13.30 9.95 -14.62
C PHE A 158 -13.32 9.90 -13.10
N LEU A 159 -13.90 8.83 -12.55
CA LEU A 159 -13.72 8.43 -11.16
C LEU A 159 -12.92 7.13 -11.12
N VAL A 160 -11.83 7.10 -10.37
CA VAL A 160 -11.06 5.88 -10.11
C VAL A 160 -11.14 5.52 -8.63
N LEU A 161 -11.42 4.26 -8.35
CA LEU A 161 -11.43 3.68 -7.01
C LEU A 161 -10.36 2.60 -6.96
N ASP A 162 -9.17 2.93 -6.45
CA ASP A 162 -8.07 1.97 -6.35
C ASP A 162 -8.02 1.32 -4.96
N GLU A 163 -7.67 0.03 -4.93
CA GLU A 163 -7.79 -0.84 -3.75
C GLU A 163 -9.17 -0.71 -3.06
N ALA A 164 -10.25 -0.85 -3.85
CA ALA A 164 -11.62 -0.57 -3.42
C ALA A 164 -12.09 -1.40 -2.22
N ASP A 165 -11.58 -2.62 -2.07
CA ASP A 165 -11.81 -3.44 -0.89
C ASP A 165 -11.29 -2.77 0.39
N ARG A 166 -10.11 -2.15 0.35
CA ARG A 166 -9.52 -1.43 1.48
C ARG A 166 -10.15 -0.07 1.74
N LEU A 167 -10.64 0.62 0.71
CA LEU A 167 -11.41 1.85 0.90
C LEU A 167 -12.60 1.63 1.85
N LEU A 168 -13.20 0.45 1.80
CA LEU A 168 -14.39 0.08 2.59
C LEU A 168 -14.08 -0.62 3.92
N ASP A 169 -12.84 -1.13 4.09
CA ASP A 169 -12.39 -1.75 5.34
C ASP A 169 -11.90 -0.71 6.36
N LEU A 170 -11.51 0.48 5.92
CA LEU A 170 -10.99 1.57 6.76
C LEU A 170 -12.08 2.52 7.27
N ASP A 171 -13.35 2.10 7.21
CA ASP A 171 -14.53 2.86 7.63
C ASP A 171 -14.72 4.22 6.93
N PHE A 172 -14.19 4.39 5.71
CA PHE A 172 -14.41 5.60 4.90
C PHE A 172 -15.80 5.67 4.24
N GLU A 173 -16.76 4.86 4.68
CA GLU A 173 -18.07 4.73 4.02
C GLU A 173 -18.80 6.08 3.95
N LYS A 174 -18.71 6.89 5.02
CA LYS A 174 -19.35 8.21 5.10
C LYS A 174 -18.71 9.21 4.12
N GLU A 175 -17.38 9.28 4.12
CA GLU A 175 -16.61 10.17 3.25
C GLU A 175 -16.83 9.80 1.78
N MET A 176 -16.89 8.50 1.48
CA MET A 176 -17.20 8.01 0.13
C MET A 176 -18.59 8.45 -0.31
N ASP A 177 -19.61 8.31 0.52
CA ASP A 177 -20.98 8.76 0.21
C ASP A 177 -21.04 10.28 -0.03
N GLU A 178 -20.31 11.08 0.74
CA GLU A 178 -20.20 12.54 0.55
C GLU A 178 -19.57 12.88 -0.80
N ILE A 179 -18.47 12.22 -1.16
CA ILE A 179 -17.79 12.42 -2.46
C ILE A 179 -18.69 12.01 -3.62
N LEU A 180 -19.33 10.85 -3.54
CA LEU A 180 -20.20 10.33 -4.60
C LEU A 180 -21.43 11.21 -4.85
N LYS A 181 -21.91 11.93 -3.84
CA LYS A 181 -22.99 12.93 -3.99
C LYS A 181 -22.53 14.21 -4.69
N ALA A 182 -21.25 14.55 -4.58
CA ALA A 182 -20.68 15.78 -5.14
C ALA A 182 -20.22 15.65 -6.61
N ILE A 183 -20.11 14.43 -7.13
CA ILE A 183 -19.65 14.15 -8.51
C ILE A 183 -20.82 13.92 -9.48
N PRO A 184 -20.65 14.25 -10.78
CA PRO A 184 -21.68 14.04 -11.80
C PRO A 184 -21.98 12.56 -11.99
N ARG A 185 -23.25 12.27 -12.30
CA ARG A 185 -23.72 10.92 -12.63
C ARG A 185 -23.22 10.43 -13.98
N GLU A 186 -23.03 11.33 -14.94
CA GLU A 186 -22.48 11.03 -16.26
C GLU A 186 -20.97 11.19 -16.22
N ARG A 187 -20.28 10.07 -16.01
CA ARG A 187 -18.82 9.93 -15.95
C ARG A 187 -18.49 8.47 -16.21
N GLN A 188 -17.23 8.21 -16.54
CA GLN A 188 -16.69 6.85 -16.57
C GLN A 188 -16.09 6.51 -15.20
N THR A 189 -16.42 5.33 -14.66
CA THR A 189 -15.90 4.85 -13.38
C THR A 189 -15.04 3.61 -13.58
N LEU A 190 -13.82 3.66 -13.04
CA LEU A 190 -12.86 2.56 -13.09
C LEU A 190 -12.57 2.09 -11.66
N LEU A 191 -13.09 0.92 -11.28
CA LEU A 191 -12.91 0.33 -9.96
C LEU A 191 -11.88 -0.79 -10.03
N TYR A 192 -10.83 -0.70 -9.22
CA TYR A 192 -9.79 -1.71 -9.13
C TYR A 192 -9.70 -2.25 -7.71
N SER A 193 -9.69 -3.58 -7.59
CA SER A 193 -9.65 -4.27 -6.30
C SER A 193 -8.79 -5.53 -6.40
N ALA A 194 -8.25 -5.99 -5.27
CA ALA A 194 -7.66 -7.32 -5.20
C ALA A 194 -8.72 -8.40 -4.99
N THR A 195 -9.83 -8.04 -4.33
CA THR A 195 -10.88 -8.98 -3.92
C THR A 195 -12.28 -8.44 -4.15
N MET A 196 -13.23 -9.35 -4.39
CA MET A 196 -14.66 -9.05 -4.42
C MET A 196 -15.32 -9.40 -3.10
N THR A 197 -15.31 -8.45 -2.16
CA THR A 197 -16.08 -8.57 -0.92
C THR A 197 -17.53 -8.13 -1.16
N SER A 198 -18.43 -8.47 -0.23
CA SER A 198 -19.82 -7.99 -0.25
C SER A 198 -19.90 -6.46 -0.22
N LYS A 199 -18.98 -5.80 0.50
CA LYS A 199 -18.84 -4.34 0.51
C LYS A 199 -18.45 -3.79 -0.86
N VAL A 200 -17.45 -4.38 -1.52
CA VAL A 200 -17.04 -3.97 -2.88
C VAL A 200 -18.17 -4.17 -3.88
N ALA A 201 -18.93 -5.27 -3.79
CA ALA A 201 -20.09 -5.50 -4.62
C ALA A 201 -21.20 -4.43 -4.40
N LYS A 202 -21.37 -3.95 -3.17
CA LYS A 202 -22.29 -2.83 -2.87
C LYS A 202 -21.79 -1.52 -3.47
N LEU A 203 -20.50 -1.21 -3.32
CA LEU A 203 -19.87 -0.03 -3.91
C LEU A 203 -19.95 -0.06 -5.45
N GLN A 204 -19.75 -1.24 -6.05
CA GLN A 204 -19.88 -1.44 -7.49
C GLN A 204 -21.26 -0.99 -7.99
N ARG A 205 -22.34 -1.44 -7.32
CA ARG A 205 -23.72 -1.08 -7.69
C ARG A 205 -24.03 0.40 -7.51
N ALA A 206 -23.37 1.06 -6.56
CA ALA A 206 -23.55 2.49 -6.30
C ALA A 206 -22.80 3.37 -7.31
N CYS A 207 -21.64 2.93 -7.78
CA CYS A 207 -20.70 3.78 -8.52
C CYS A 207 -20.67 3.51 -10.03
N LEU A 208 -20.94 2.29 -10.49
CA LEU A 208 -20.74 1.88 -11.88
C LEU A 208 -22.05 1.62 -12.64
N ARG A 209 -21.99 1.74 -13.97
CA ARG A 209 -23.09 1.50 -14.91
C ARG A 209 -22.70 0.47 -15.94
N ASN A 210 -23.32 -0.71 -15.90
CA ASN A 210 -23.03 -1.84 -16.80
C ASN A 210 -21.52 -2.09 -16.99
N PRO A 211 -20.74 -2.29 -15.90
CA PRO A 211 -19.29 -2.36 -15.99
C PRO A 211 -18.82 -3.63 -16.69
N ALA A 212 -17.76 -3.52 -17.48
CA ALA A 212 -17.02 -4.68 -17.95
C ALA A 212 -16.16 -5.23 -16.81
N LYS A 213 -16.32 -6.53 -16.53
CA LYS A 213 -15.55 -7.23 -15.51
C LYS A 213 -14.31 -7.83 -16.12
N VAL A 214 -13.15 -7.41 -15.62
CA VAL A 214 -11.83 -7.93 -16.02
C VAL A 214 -11.24 -8.62 -14.80
N GLU A 215 -10.97 -9.92 -14.93
CA GLU A 215 -10.57 -10.76 -13.80
C GLU A 215 -9.33 -11.57 -14.15
N VAL A 216 -8.19 -11.15 -13.63
CA VAL A 216 -6.90 -11.81 -13.85
C VAL A 216 -6.51 -12.57 -12.60
N SER A 217 -6.62 -13.89 -12.66
CA SER A 217 -6.25 -14.88 -11.63
C SER A 217 -6.66 -14.48 -10.20
N THR A 218 -7.89 -14.86 -9.81
CA THR A 218 -8.50 -14.53 -8.50
C THR A 218 -8.28 -15.55 -7.40
N LYS A 219 -7.61 -16.67 -7.68
CA LYS A 219 -7.10 -17.48 -6.58
C LYS A 219 -6.09 -16.61 -5.82
N LEU A 220 -6.16 -16.59 -4.48
CA LEU A 220 -5.10 -16.01 -3.66
C LEU A 220 -3.82 -16.81 -3.91
N CYS A 221 -3.14 -16.50 -5.00
CA CYS A 221 -1.94 -17.20 -5.41
C CYS A 221 -0.75 -16.31 -5.09
N THR A 222 0.30 -16.96 -4.61
CA THR A 222 1.63 -16.40 -4.56
C THR A 222 2.36 -16.73 -5.86
N VAL A 223 3.27 -15.85 -6.28
CA VAL A 223 4.07 -16.07 -7.49
C VAL A 223 4.92 -17.35 -7.33
N ASP A 224 5.13 -18.10 -8.40
CA ASP A 224 5.84 -19.38 -8.30
C ASP A 224 7.33 -19.23 -7.95
N THR A 225 7.92 -18.06 -8.21
CA THR A 225 9.29 -17.72 -7.83
C THR A 225 9.46 -17.42 -6.32
N LEU A 226 8.37 -17.40 -5.55
CA LEU A 226 8.37 -17.11 -4.12
C LEU A 226 8.42 -18.38 -3.27
N ARG A 227 9.56 -18.62 -2.63
CA ARG A 227 9.73 -19.68 -1.64
C ARG A 227 9.09 -19.26 -0.31
N GLN A 228 8.08 -20.00 0.13
CA GLN A 228 7.37 -19.77 1.39
C GLN A 228 7.64 -20.91 2.36
N GLU A 229 8.02 -20.57 3.58
CA GLU A 229 8.30 -21.53 4.65
C GLU A 229 7.68 -21.06 5.97
N TYR A 230 7.54 -21.99 6.91
CA TYR A 230 7.11 -21.68 8.27
C TYR A 230 8.05 -22.29 9.31
N LEU A 231 8.12 -21.69 10.49
CA LEU A 231 8.83 -22.24 11.64
C LEU A 231 7.85 -22.26 12.82
N PHE A 232 7.54 -23.46 13.30
CA PHE A 232 6.64 -23.65 14.44
C PHE A 232 7.44 -23.74 15.74
N ILE A 233 7.25 -22.77 16.62
CA ILE A 233 8.00 -22.64 17.89
C ILE A 233 7.09 -22.25 19.05
N PRO A 234 7.51 -22.56 20.30
CA PRO A 234 6.92 -21.96 21.49
C PRO A 234 6.98 -20.43 21.45
N PHE A 235 5.94 -19.78 21.95
CA PHE A 235 5.84 -18.31 21.97
C PHE A 235 7.04 -17.64 22.67
N GLU A 236 7.61 -18.28 23.67
CA GLU A 236 8.74 -17.78 24.46
C GLU A 236 10.03 -17.67 23.62
N LYS A 237 10.19 -18.55 22.62
CA LYS A 237 11.36 -18.58 21.73
C LYS A 237 11.22 -17.64 20.52
N LYS A 238 10.14 -16.86 20.44
CA LYS A 238 9.80 -16.07 19.25
C LYS A 238 10.82 -15.00 18.87
N ASP A 239 11.33 -14.26 19.86
CA ASP A 239 12.38 -13.27 19.61
C ASP A 239 13.72 -13.93 19.26
N SER A 240 14.06 -15.07 19.89
CA SER A 240 15.26 -15.85 19.57
C SER A 240 15.22 -16.40 18.15
N CYS A 241 14.05 -16.91 17.73
CA CYS A 241 13.82 -17.35 16.36
C CYS A 241 14.03 -16.22 15.35
N LEU A 242 13.55 -15.01 15.65
CA LEU A 242 13.79 -13.87 14.75
C LEU A 242 15.27 -13.53 14.68
N ALA A 243 15.98 -13.47 15.82
CA ALA A 243 17.40 -13.19 15.85
C ALA A 243 18.19 -14.24 15.05
N PHE A 244 17.90 -15.52 15.26
CA PHE A 244 18.46 -16.63 14.50
C PHE A 244 18.23 -16.45 12.99
N LEU A 245 16.99 -16.22 12.55
CA LEU A 245 16.68 -16.05 11.11
C LEU A 245 17.41 -14.86 10.50
N LEU A 246 17.55 -13.76 11.23
CA LEU A 246 18.25 -12.56 10.75
C LEU A 246 19.77 -12.75 10.69
N HIS A 247 20.34 -13.62 11.53
CA HIS A 247 21.76 -13.98 11.47
C HIS A 247 22.04 -15.02 10.38
N GLU A 248 21.25 -16.09 10.32
CA GLU A 248 21.40 -17.16 9.34
C GLU A 248 21.20 -16.66 7.91
N LEU A 249 20.31 -15.68 7.72
CA LEU A 249 20.00 -15.06 6.44
C LEU A 249 20.56 -13.65 6.33
N ALA A 250 21.68 -13.38 7.01
CA ALA A 250 22.38 -12.10 6.95
C ALA A 250 22.76 -11.74 5.50
N GLY A 251 22.74 -10.44 5.21
CA GLY A 251 22.98 -9.90 3.87
C GLY A 251 21.72 -9.75 3.00
N ASN A 252 20.59 -10.35 3.39
CA ASN A 252 19.30 -10.12 2.73
C ASN A 252 18.67 -8.82 3.20
N VAL A 253 18.19 -8.00 2.26
CA VAL A 253 17.30 -6.88 2.60
C VAL A 253 15.97 -7.47 3.08
N THR A 254 15.59 -7.17 4.32
CA THR A 254 14.55 -7.89 5.05
C THR A 254 13.42 -6.98 5.53
N MET A 255 12.18 -7.41 5.30
CA MET A 255 10.99 -6.81 5.94
C MET A 255 10.42 -7.73 7.01
N VAL A 256 10.24 -7.20 8.22
CA VAL A 256 9.66 -7.92 9.36
C VAL A 256 8.30 -7.34 9.70
N PHE A 257 7.25 -8.17 9.60
CA PHE A 257 5.87 -7.77 9.89
C PHE A 257 5.44 -8.11 11.31
N THR A 258 4.92 -7.12 12.01
CA THR A 258 4.40 -7.21 13.38
C THR A 258 2.93 -6.76 13.44
N LYS A 259 2.16 -7.31 14.39
CA LYS A 259 0.73 -7.03 14.53
C LYS A 259 0.44 -5.64 15.07
N THR A 260 1.27 -5.10 15.95
CA THR A 260 0.99 -3.85 16.67
C THR A 260 2.15 -2.86 16.61
N CYS A 261 1.84 -1.56 16.65
CA CYS A 261 2.86 -0.50 16.72
C CYS A 261 3.75 -0.64 17.95
N LYS A 262 3.21 -1.16 19.07
CA LYS A 262 3.97 -1.42 20.30
C LYS A 262 5.00 -2.53 20.06
N ALA A 263 4.60 -3.62 19.41
CA ALA A 263 5.50 -4.70 19.02
C ALA A 263 6.59 -4.20 18.06
N THR A 264 6.23 -3.41 17.05
CA THR A 264 7.21 -2.80 16.11
C THR A 264 8.29 -2.01 16.87
N ARG A 265 7.89 -1.16 17.82
CA ARG A 265 8.82 -0.35 18.63
C ARG A 265 9.68 -1.22 19.54
N ARG A 266 9.06 -2.17 20.26
CA ARG A 266 9.76 -3.10 21.15
C ARG A 266 10.82 -3.89 20.39
N LEU A 267 10.44 -4.48 19.27
CA LEU A 267 11.31 -5.33 18.47
C LEU A 267 12.47 -4.55 17.88
N HIS A 268 12.24 -3.31 17.44
CA HIS A 268 13.33 -2.42 17.01
C HIS A 268 14.38 -2.21 18.11
N LEU A 269 13.95 -1.98 19.35
CA LEU A 269 14.87 -1.81 20.48
C LEU A 269 15.63 -3.10 20.79
N VAL A 270 14.95 -4.26 20.78
CA VAL A 270 15.60 -5.57 20.97
C VAL A 270 16.66 -5.80 19.90
N LEU A 271 16.31 -5.67 18.61
CA LEU A 271 17.26 -5.86 17.52
C LEU A 271 18.43 -4.85 17.59
N ARG A 272 18.18 -3.62 18.02
CA ARG A 272 19.23 -2.62 18.25
C ARG A 272 20.20 -3.05 19.35
N CYS A 273 19.71 -3.59 20.47
CA CYS A 273 20.56 -4.12 21.54
C CYS A 273 21.39 -5.33 21.08
N LEU A 274 20.87 -6.11 20.13
CA LEU A 274 21.59 -7.22 19.49
C LEU A 274 22.55 -6.76 18.36
N GLY A 275 22.70 -5.45 18.14
CA GLY A 275 23.58 -4.91 17.09
C GLY A 275 23.02 -5.00 15.66
N LEU A 276 21.78 -5.43 15.49
CA LEU A 276 21.13 -5.56 14.19
C LEU A 276 20.58 -4.21 13.70
N LYS A 277 20.89 -3.87 12.45
CA LYS A 277 20.57 -2.58 11.83
C LYS A 277 19.11 -2.49 11.37
N ALA A 278 18.18 -2.43 12.33
CA ALA A 278 16.75 -2.34 12.05
C ALA A 278 16.19 -0.91 12.16
N VAL A 279 15.20 -0.59 11.32
CA VAL A 279 14.41 0.65 11.38
C VAL A 279 12.92 0.34 11.50
N PRO A 280 12.17 1.00 12.41
CA PRO A 280 10.74 0.77 12.55
C PRO A 280 9.94 1.76 11.68
N ILE A 281 8.85 1.28 11.08
CA ILE A 281 7.79 2.10 10.48
C ILE A 281 6.44 1.66 11.05
N SER A 282 5.74 2.58 11.72
CA SER A 282 4.43 2.30 12.33
C SER A 282 3.46 3.45 12.11
N GLY A 283 2.15 3.19 12.22
CA GLY A 283 1.10 4.20 12.04
C GLY A 283 1.11 5.34 13.07
N LYS A 284 1.84 5.19 14.18
CA LYS A 284 2.03 6.25 15.20
C LYS A 284 3.15 7.24 14.87
N MET A 285 3.94 6.98 13.81
CA MET A 285 5.02 7.88 13.41
C MET A 285 4.49 9.03 12.56
N THR A 286 5.04 10.23 12.77
CA THR A 286 4.75 11.37 11.89
C THR A 286 5.28 11.10 10.48
N GLN A 287 4.67 11.72 9.47
CA GLN A 287 5.07 11.52 8.07
C GLN A 287 6.56 11.79 7.80
N PRO A 288 7.16 12.88 8.32
CA PRO A 288 8.60 13.12 8.13
C PRO A 288 9.47 12.01 8.72
N LYS A 289 9.10 11.48 9.89
CA LYS A 289 9.83 10.36 10.52
C LYS A 289 9.70 9.07 9.71
N ARG A 290 8.53 8.80 9.12
CA ARG A 290 8.30 7.64 8.25
C ARG A 290 9.15 7.73 6.98
N LEU A 291 9.17 8.90 6.33
CA LEU A 291 10.00 9.14 5.14
C LEU A 291 11.49 9.03 5.46
N ALA A 292 11.95 9.60 6.58
CA ALA A 292 13.35 9.46 7.01
C ALA A 292 13.74 8.00 7.28
N ALA A 293 12.87 7.24 7.94
CA ALA A 293 13.06 5.80 8.16
C ALA A 293 13.13 5.02 6.84
N LEU A 294 12.21 5.31 5.92
CA LEU A 294 12.18 4.69 4.60
C LEU A 294 13.45 5.03 3.79
N ASN A 295 13.92 6.27 3.84
CA ASN A 295 15.13 6.68 3.12
C ASN A 295 16.37 5.93 3.62
N LYS A 296 16.51 5.73 4.93
CA LYS A 296 17.59 4.90 5.50
C LYS A 296 17.55 3.45 5.03
N PHE A 297 16.34 2.91 4.85
CA PHE A 297 16.15 1.58 4.31
C PHE A 297 16.49 1.53 2.81
N LYS A 298 15.98 2.49 2.03
CA LYS A 298 16.24 2.59 0.58
C LYS A 298 17.72 2.79 0.25
N SER A 299 18.46 3.51 1.10
CA SER A 299 19.88 3.79 0.90
C SER A 299 20.80 2.64 1.28
N GLY A 300 20.28 1.56 1.90
CA GLY A 300 21.11 0.49 2.46
C GLY A 300 21.85 0.85 3.75
N ASP A 301 21.48 1.94 4.45
CA ASP A 301 22.02 2.19 5.82
C ASP A 301 21.45 1.16 6.82
N ARG A 302 20.22 0.70 6.55
CA ARG A 302 19.49 -0.26 7.38
C ARG A 302 18.91 -1.35 6.48
N ASP A 303 19.31 -2.59 6.73
CA ASP A 303 18.89 -3.73 5.91
C ASP A 303 17.60 -4.39 6.43
N ILE A 304 17.11 -3.97 7.61
CA ILE A 304 15.93 -4.55 8.24
C ILE A 304 14.87 -3.47 8.47
N LEU A 305 13.70 -3.63 7.85
CA LEU A 305 12.53 -2.78 8.05
C LEU A 305 11.47 -3.52 8.87
N ILE A 306 11.20 -3.06 10.09
CA ILE A 306 10.13 -3.59 10.94
C ILE A 306 8.88 -2.74 10.76
N CYS A 307 7.74 -3.35 10.43
CA CYS A 307 6.53 -2.59 10.19
C CYS A 307 5.24 -3.31 10.58
N THR A 308 4.16 -2.55 10.67
CA THR A 308 2.80 -3.09 10.67
C THR A 308 2.22 -3.07 9.26
N ASP A 309 1.15 -3.84 9.03
CA ASP A 309 0.45 -3.85 7.73
C ASP A 309 0.10 -2.46 7.24
N VAL A 310 -0.55 -1.66 8.09
CA VAL A 310 -0.96 -0.28 7.78
C VAL A 310 0.23 0.57 7.38
N ALA A 311 1.36 0.42 8.07
CA ALA A 311 2.50 1.30 7.89
C ALA A 311 3.34 0.94 6.65
N SER A 312 3.30 -0.33 6.22
CA SER A 312 3.95 -0.83 5.00
C SER A 312 3.16 -0.56 3.71
N ARG A 313 1.86 -0.25 3.83
CA ARG A 313 0.98 -0.02 2.69
C ARG A 313 1.17 1.39 2.12
N GLY A 314 1.12 1.47 0.80
CA GLY A 314 1.32 2.70 0.03
C GLY A 314 2.74 3.28 0.05
N LEU A 315 3.62 2.90 0.98
CA LEU A 315 5.02 3.30 0.87
C LEU A 315 5.64 2.61 -0.35
N ASP A 316 6.35 3.41 -1.15
CA ASP A 316 7.20 2.91 -2.23
C ASP A 316 8.41 2.22 -1.62
N ILE A 317 8.22 1.01 -1.13
CA ILE A 317 9.28 0.17 -0.60
C ILE A 317 9.80 -0.67 -1.76
N PRO A 318 11.11 -0.64 -2.05
CA PRO A 318 11.69 -1.49 -3.09
C PRO A 318 11.41 -2.97 -2.76
N SER A 319 11.41 -3.81 -3.79
CA SER A 319 11.33 -5.26 -3.56
C SER A 319 12.47 -5.69 -2.65
N VAL A 320 12.14 -6.51 -1.65
CA VAL A 320 13.11 -7.04 -0.67
C VAL A 320 13.43 -8.50 -0.95
N ASP A 321 14.53 -9.00 -0.41
CA ASP A 321 14.98 -10.38 -0.63
C ASP A 321 14.23 -11.34 0.31
N LEU A 322 13.96 -10.88 1.54
CA LEU A 322 13.35 -11.68 2.59
C LEU A 322 12.15 -10.96 3.24
N VAL A 323 11.06 -11.68 3.39
CA VAL A 323 9.92 -11.28 4.23
C VAL A 323 9.81 -12.21 5.42
N ILE A 324 9.79 -11.66 6.64
CA ILE A 324 9.53 -12.41 7.87
C ILE A 324 8.18 -11.97 8.44
N ASN A 325 7.22 -12.88 8.48
CA ASN A 325 6.02 -12.69 9.29
C ASN A 325 6.36 -13.05 10.73
N TYR A 326 6.82 -12.05 11.51
CA TYR A 326 7.03 -12.24 12.94
C TYR A 326 5.68 -12.56 13.61
N ASP A 327 4.63 -11.78 13.34
CA ASP A 327 3.27 -12.16 13.69
C ASP A 327 2.51 -12.60 12.43
N ILE A 328 1.88 -13.78 12.43
CA ILE A 328 1.05 -14.20 11.29
C ILE A 328 -0.13 -13.23 11.12
N PRO A 329 -0.51 -12.84 9.88
CA PRO A 329 -1.71 -12.03 9.69
C PRO A 329 -2.97 -12.87 9.91
N VAL A 330 -4.04 -12.21 10.37
CA VAL A 330 -5.34 -12.86 10.61
C VAL A 330 -6.06 -13.20 9.30
N SER A 331 -5.79 -12.44 8.23
CA SER A 331 -6.41 -12.60 6.92
C SER A 331 -5.41 -13.16 5.91
N SER A 332 -5.85 -14.16 5.13
CA SER A 332 -5.05 -14.73 4.01
C SER A 332 -4.70 -13.70 2.95
N LYS A 333 -5.53 -12.66 2.79
CA LYS A 333 -5.26 -11.53 1.90
C LYS A 333 -4.07 -10.70 2.38
N ASP A 334 -4.00 -10.45 3.68
CA ASP A 334 -2.87 -9.73 4.27
C ASP A 334 -1.60 -10.55 4.16
N TYR A 335 -1.68 -11.88 4.32
CA TYR A 335 -0.56 -12.78 4.04
C TYR A 335 0.01 -12.58 2.64
N VAL A 336 -0.83 -12.70 1.60
CA VAL A 336 -0.39 -12.53 0.20
C VAL A 336 0.20 -11.13 -0.03
N HIS A 337 -0.37 -10.08 0.57
CA HIS A 337 0.18 -8.72 0.46
C HIS A 337 1.54 -8.53 1.12
N ARG A 338 1.78 -9.22 2.24
CA ARG A 338 3.07 -9.17 2.95
C ARG A 338 4.13 -9.92 2.18
N VAL A 339 3.87 -11.17 1.80
CA VAL A 339 4.86 -11.99 1.08
C VAL A 339 5.09 -11.49 -0.34
N GLY A 340 4.11 -10.82 -0.96
CA GLY A 340 4.26 -10.09 -2.22
C GLY A 340 5.12 -8.82 -2.14
N ARG A 341 5.82 -8.56 -1.03
CA ARG A 341 6.88 -7.53 -0.93
C ARG A 341 8.23 -8.04 -1.45
N THR A 342 8.38 -9.35 -1.57
CA THR A 342 9.51 -9.98 -2.24
C THR A 342 9.06 -10.58 -3.59
N ALA A 343 9.98 -11.19 -4.33
CA ALA A 343 9.72 -11.87 -5.61
C ALA A 343 8.98 -11.02 -6.67
N ARG A 344 9.32 -9.73 -6.77
CA ARG A 344 8.72 -8.81 -7.76
C ARG A 344 9.51 -8.73 -9.05
N ALA A 345 8.82 -8.42 -10.15
CA ALA A 345 9.40 -8.21 -11.48
C ALA A 345 10.29 -9.38 -11.96
N GLY A 346 9.78 -10.62 -11.79
CA GLY A 346 10.45 -11.84 -12.24
C GLY A 346 11.57 -12.35 -11.33
N ARG A 347 11.93 -11.63 -10.26
CA ARG A 347 12.93 -12.10 -9.29
C ARG A 347 12.39 -13.22 -8.39
N SER A 348 13.28 -14.06 -7.90
CA SER A 348 13.00 -14.98 -6.78
C SER A 348 12.97 -14.23 -5.45
N GLY A 349 12.27 -14.79 -4.48
CA GLY A 349 12.15 -14.21 -3.14
C GLY A 349 11.84 -15.25 -2.09
N ARG A 350 12.08 -14.91 -0.81
CA ARG A 350 11.81 -15.81 0.31
C ARG A 350 10.87 -15.18 1.33
N ALA A 351 9.93 -15.95 1.84
CA ALA A 351 9.05 -15.57 2.92
C ALA A 351 9.03 -16.63 4.02
N ILE A 352 9.29 -16.24 5.27
CA ILE A 352 9.30 -17.13 6.43
C ILE A 352 8.26 -16.65 7.44
N SER A 353 7.39 -17.55 7.88
CA SER A 353 6.38 -17.24 8.91
C SER A 353 6.70 -17.91 10.23
N ILE A 354 6.80 -17.13 11.30
CA ILE A 354 6.97 -17.66 12.66
C ILE A 354 5.59 -17.96 13.23
N ILE A 355 5.32 -19.23 13.53
CA ILE A 355 4.03 -19.73 14.00
C ILE A 355 4.18 -20.21 15.43
N THR A 356 3.29 -19.77 16.32
CA THR A 356 3.23 -20.25 17.70
C THR A 356 1.97 -21.07 17.95
N GLN A 357 1.83 -21.64 19.15
CA GLN A 357 0.61 -22.38 19.51
C GLN A 357 -0.69 -21.56 19.36
N TYR A 358 -0.60 -20.22 19.39
CA TYR A 358 -1.75 -19.31 19.26
C TYR A 358 -2.09 -18.95 17.80
N ASP A 359 -1.22 -19.29 16.86
CA ASP A 359 -1.28 -18.84 15.46
C ASP A 359 -1.77 -19.94 14.51
N LEU A 360 -1.88 -21.18 14.98
CA LEU A 360 -2.11 -22.38 14.15
C LEU A 360 -3.38 -22.29 13.31
N GLU A 361 -4.49 -21.80 13.90
CA GLU A 361 -5.75 -21.67 13.17
C GLU A 361 -5.64 -20.67 12.00
N TYR A 362 -5.02 -19.51 12.23
CA TYR A 362 -4.81 -18.51 11.19
C TYR A 362 -3.89 -19.06 10.09
N PHE A 363 -2.85 -19.77 10.47
CA PHE A 363 -1.93 -20.42 9.53
C PHE A 363 -2.63 -21.44 8.63
N LEU A 364 -3.45 -22.33 9.20
CA LEU A 364 -4.19 -23.33 8.42
C LEU A 364 -5.20 -22.68 7.45
N ARG A 365 -5.86 -21.59 7.86
CA ARG A 365 -6.73 -20.79 6.97
C ARG A 365 -5.95 -20.16 5.82
N ILE A 366 -4.71 -19.74 6.06
CA ILE A 366 -3.83 -19.20 5.02
C ILE A 366 -3.47 -20.30 4.02
N GLU A 367 -2.99 -21.46 4.47
CA GLU A 367 -2.66 -22.60 3.60
C GLU A 367 -3.85 -23.03 2.74
N ALA A 368 -5.04 -23.11 3.34
CA ALA A 368 -6.27 -23.45 2.64
C ALA A 368 -6.61 -22.41 1.56
N ALA A 369 -6.47 -21.12 1.88
CA ALA A 369 -6.77 -20.03 0.94
C ALA A 369 -5.78 -19.94 -0.22
N ILE A 370 -4.49 -20.24 0.02
CA ILE A 370 -3.47 -20.27 -1.04
C ILE A 370 -3.43 -21.60 -1.81
N GLY A 371 -4.13 -22.62 -1.32
CA GLY A 371 -4.18 -23.95 -1.91
C GLY A 371 -2.84 -24.69 -1.91
N LYS A 372 -1.92 -24.34 -1.01
CA LYS A 372 -0.57 -24.91 -0.91
C LYS A 372 -0.23 -25.18 0.57
N LYS A 373 0.36 -26.34 0.85
CA LYS A 373 0.99 -26.63 2.14
C LYS A 373 2.40 -26.04 2.15
N LEU A 374 2.69 -25.22 3.15
CA LEU A 374 3.99 -24.58 3.25
C LEU A 374 4.99 -25.55 3.88
N PRO A 375 6.20 -25.72 3.32
CA PRO A 375 7.24 -26.52 3.95
C PRO A 375 7.73 -25.87 5.25
N GLY A 376 8.11 -26.72 6.21
CA GLY A 376 8.81 -26.27 7.42
C GLY A 376 10.22 -25.78 7.08
N PHE A 377 10.63 -24.66 7.65
CA PHE A 377 12.01 -24.22 7.66
C PHE A 377 12.82 -25.17 8.53
N LYS A 378 13.90 -25.73 7.99
CA LYS A 378 14.80 -26.60 8.74
C LYS A 378 15.69 -25.73 9.63
N ALA A 379 15.43 -25.77 10.94
CA ALA A 379 16.28 -25.20 11.98
C ALA A 379 16.34 -26.20 13.13
N ASP A 380 17.51 -26.35 13.74
CA ASP A 380 17.61 -27.08 15.00
C ASP A 380 17.13 -26.17 16.14
N MET A 381 16.38 -26.72 17.10
CA MET A 381 15.97 -25.97 18.29
C MET A 381 17.18 -25.58 19.14
N ASP A 382 18.25 -26.35 19.09
CA ASP A 382 19.50 -26.07 19.79
C ASP A 382 20.16 -24.79 19.23
N ASP A 383 20.03 -24.52 17.92
CA ASP A 383 20.54 -23.29 17.30
C ASP A 383 19.81 -22.04 17.82
N LEU A 384 18.52 -22.16 18.13
CA LEU A 384 17.74 -21.05 18.69
C LEU A 384 18.15 -20.74 20.14
N ASP A 385 18.55 -21.75 20.90
CA ASP A 385 18.90 -21.62 22.32
C ASP A 385 20.22 -20.87 22.53
N VAL A 386 21.11 -20.89 21.54
CA VAL A 386 22.32 -20.05 21.50
C VAL A 386 21.98 -18.55 21.65
N TYR A 387 20.85 -18.11 21.09
CA TYR A 387 20.43 -16.71 21.14
C TYR A 387 19.63 -16.36 22.40
N GLN A 388 19.19 -17.34 23.18
CA GLN A 388 18.22 -17.12 24.24
C GLN A 388 18.73 -16.17 25.34
N SER A 389 20.00 -16.29 25.73
CA SER A 389 20.60 -15.45 26.77
C SER A 389 20.70 -13.98 26.33
N SER A 390 21.30 -13.72 25.16
CA SER A 390 21.47 -12.36 24.64
C SER A 390 20.14 -11.69 24.30
N VAL A 391 19.18 -12.45 23.76
CA VAL A 391 17.83 -11.97 23.47
C VAL A 391 17.09 -11.62 24.77
N SER A 392 17.21 -12.44 25.81
CA SER A 392 16.57 -12.17 27.11
C SER A 392 17.10 -10.89 27.74
N GLU A 393 18.41 -10.64 27.64
CA GLU A 393 19.00 -9.38 28.10
C GLU A 393 18.52 -8.19 27.27
N ALA A 394 18.54 -8.32 25.94
CA ALA A 394 18.05 -7.29 25.03
C ALA A 394 16.56 -6.96 25.25
N GLN A 395 15.72 -7.96 25.54
CA GLN A 395 14.32 -7.79 25.91
C GLN A 395 14.17 -6.94 27.17
N ARG A 396 14.95 -7.23 28.23
CA ARG A 396 14.91 -6.46 29.49
C ARG A 396 15.31 -5.00 29.27
N LEU A 397 16.37 -4.75 28.50
CA LEU A 397 16.83 -3.41 28.16
C LEU A 397 15.80 -2.65 27.32
N ALA A 398 15.20 -3.31 26.33
CA ALA A 398 14.16 -2.72 25.49
C ALA A 398 12.93 -2.32 26.31
N VAL A 399 12.49 -3.16 27.25
CA VAL A 399 11.36 -2.86 28.15
C VAL A 399 11.68 -1.65 29.03
N ARG A 400 12.88 -1.59 29.63
CA ARG A 400 13.32 -0.44 30.42
C ARG A 400 13.26 0.87 29.62
N HIS A 401 13.82 0.88 28.42
CA HIS A 401 13.78 2.05 27.53
C HIS A 401 12.36 2.46 27.13
N MET A 402 11.45 1.51 26.93
CA MET A 402 10.05 1.83 26.64
C MET A 402 9.37 2.50 27.84
N HIS A 403 9.63 2.03 29.06
CA HIS A 403 9.06 2.61 30.28
C HIS A 403 9.55 4.03 30.54
N GLU A 404 10.84 4.30 30.38
CA GLU A 404 11.43 5.64 30.53
C GLU A 404 10.79 6.64 29.56
N HIS A 405 10.71 6.28 28.28
CA HIS A 405 10.11 7.13 27.26
C HIS A 405 8.60 7.36 27.44
N ASP A 406 7.85 6.31 27.82
CA ASP A 406 6.41 6.45 28.06
C ASP A 406 6.13 7.32 29.32
N HIS A 407 7.08 7.38 30.26
CA HIS A 407 7.04 8.29 31.39
C HIS A 407 7.29 9.75 30.93
N ASP A 408 8.33 9.99 30.14
CA ASP A 408 8.66 11.32 29.63
C ASP A 408 7.53 11.90 28.75
N ASP A 409 6.93 11.10 27.87
CA ASP A 409 5.82 11.52 27.02
C ASP A 409 4.57 11.90 27.85
N LYS A 410 4.30 11.19 28.96
CA LYS A 410 3.21 11.53 29.89
C LYS A 410 3.49 12.83 30.66
N TYR A 411 4.73 13.09 31.07
CA TYR A 411 5.10 14.32 31.76
C TYR A 411 5.15 15.53 30.81
N ALA A 412 5.61 15.35 29.58
CA ALA A 412 5.58 16.37 28.54
C ALA A 412 4.13 16.72 28.12
N GLY A 413 3.23 15.73 28.05
CA GLY A 413 1.80 15.94 27.83
C GLY A 413 1.13 16.73 28.96
N ARG A 414 1.50 16.48 30.22
CA ARG A 414 1.01 17.26 31.38
C ARG A 414 1.50 18.71 31.39
N ARG A 415 2.75 18.97 31.00
CA ARG A 415 3.28 20.35 30.88
C ARG A 415 2.58 21.16 29.78
N LYS A 416 2.25 20.54 28.64
CA LYS A 416 1.46 21.19 27.58
C LYS A 416 -0.01 21.43 27.97
N GLY A 417 -0.57 20.61 28.86
CA GLY A 417 -1.92 20.82 29.41
C GLY A 417 -2.01 21.96 30.44
N PHE A 418 -0.89 22.34 31.06
CA PHE A 418 -0.86 23.37 32.11
C PHE A 418 -0.47 24.76 31.61
N SER A 419 0.04 24.92 30.39
CA SER A 419 0.41 26.24 29.83
C SER A 419 -0.73 26.95 29.09
N GLY A 420 -1.96 26.45 29.16
CA GLY A 420 -3.15 27.02 28.50
C GLY A 420 -4.07 27.82 29.41
N TYR A 421 -3.71 28.01 30.68
CA TYR A 421 -4.53 28.74 31.66
C TYR A 421 -3.62 29.63 32.51
N ASN A 422 -3.23 30.80 31.99
CA ASN A 422 -2.86 31.97 32.80
C ASN A 422 -2.64 33.21 31.93
N GLY A 423 -3.41 34.27 32.23
CA GLY A 423 -3.36 35.61 31.64
C GLY A 423 -4.40 35.78 30.53
N GLU A 424 -5.38 36.67 30.59
CA GLU A 424 -5.41 38.00 31.20
C GLU A 424 -6.82 38.34 31.71
N THR A 425 -6.93 38.58 33.02
CA THR A 425 -7.96 39.45 33.59
C THR A 425 -7.35 40.83 33.71
N ARG A 426 -7.76 41.76 32.87
CA ARG A 426 -7.66 43.20 33.13
C ARG A 426 -8.84 43.89 32.43
N GLY A 427 -9.87 44.17 33.22
CA GLY A 427 -10.75 45.30 32.95
C GLY A 427 -9.99 46.59 33.31
N ASP A 428 -10.23 47.64 32.53
CA ASP A 428 -10.79 48.91 33.02
C ASP A 428 -10.63 50.00 31.94
N TYR A 429 -11.77 50.67 31.70
CA TYR A 429 -12.06 51.90 30.95
C TYR A 429 -11.93 51.93 29.43
#